data_AF-A0A7S1H8X8-F1
#
_entry.id   AF-A0A7S1H8X8-F1
#
_cell.length_a   1.000
_cell.length_b   1.000
_cell.length_c   1.000
_cell.angle_alpha   90.00
_cell.angle_beta   90.00
_cell.angle_gamma   90.00
#
_symmetry.space_group_name_H-M   'P 1'
#
loop_
_entity.id
_entity.type
_entity.pdbx_description
1 polymer ?
#
loop_
_entity_poly.entity_id
_entity_poly.type
_entity_poly.pdbx_seq_one_letter_code
_entity_poly.pdbx_strand_id
1 'polypeptide(L)'
;WHSQSALDFWLIVLLGFALGVLLIIPIGGADMPVVVSMLNSYSGWAAAGIGFSLNNAMLIIAGSLVGSSGAILSYIMCKAMNRSFFNVILGGFGGEAGGPAAGAAQQRNVKSGSADDAAFVLGNAETVIIV
;
A
#
# COMPACT_ATOMS: atom_id res chain seq x y z
N TRP A 1 22.16 -16.14 23.95
CA TRP A 1 21.13 -15.34 24.64
C TRP A 1 21.54 -15.08 26.09
N HIS A 2 22.65 -14.35 26.30
CA HIS A 2 23.30 -14.23 27.63
C HIS A 2 23.23 -12.82 28.23
N SER A 3 22.40 -11.94 27.69
CA SER A 3 22.10 -10.66 28.34
C SER A 3 20.65 -10.30 28.05
N GLN A 4 19.82 -10.29 29.09
CA GLN A 4 18.58 -9.51 29.09
C GLN A 4 18.94 -8.07 29.47
N SER A 5 19.86 -7.46 28.73
CA SER A 5 20.27 -6.09 28.98
C SER A 5 19.20 -5.16 28.42
N ALA A 6 18.83 -4.13 29.18
CA ALA A 6 17.95 -3.07 28.69
C ALA A 6 18.48 -2.45 27.38
N LEU A 7 19.80 -2.48 27.18
CA LEU A 7 20.46 -2.03 25.95
C LEU A 7 20.03 -2.85 24.73
N ASP A 8 19.98 -4.18 24.83
CA ASP A 8 19.61 -5.07 23.71
C ASP A 8 18.15 -4.85 23.28
N PHE A 9 17.27 -4.62 24.26
CA PHE A 9 15.88 -4.27 23.99
C PHE A 9 15.77 -2.94 23.23
N TRP A 10 16.43 -1.90 23.72
CA TRP A 10 16.43 -0.59 23.06
C TRP A 10 17.08 -0.62 21.68
N LEU A 11 18.12 -1.43 21.48
CA LEU A 11 18.74 -1.65 20.17
C LEU A 11 17.74 -2.24 19.17
N ILE A 12 17.00 -3.28 19.55
CA ILE A 12 15.99 -3.89 18.68
C ILE A 12 14.87 -2.90 18.34
N VAL A 13 14.42 -2.12 19.32
CA VAL A 13 13.39 -1.08 19.11
C VAL A 13 13.87 -0.01 18.14
N LEU A 14 15.08 0.53 18.33
CA LEU A 14 15.66 1.53 17.43
C LEU A 14 15.90 0.98 16.03
N LEU A 15 16.38 -0.26 15.92
CA LEU A 15 16.61 -0.91 14.64
C LEU A 15 15.30 -1.15 13.89
N GLY A 16 14.25 -1.61 14.58
CA GLY A 16 12.91 -1.75 14.01
C GLY A 16 12.32 -0.42 13.54
N PHE A 17 12.48 0.64 14.34
CA PHE A 17 12.05 1.99 13.97
C PHE A 17 12.79 2.51 12.72
N ALA A 18 14.13 2.39 12.71
CA ALA A 18 14.94 2.79 11.57
C ALA A 18 14.56 2.01 10.30
N LEU A 19 14.41 0.68 10.40
CA LEU A 19 13.95 -0.15 9.28
C LEU A 19 12.58 0.29 8.76
N GLY A 20 11.62 0.58 9.66
CA GLY A 20 10.31 1.08 9.27
C GLY A 20 10.38 2.39 8.48
N VAL A 21 11.18 3.36 8.95
CA VAL A 21 11.38 4.63 8.27
C VAL A 21 12.06 4.43 6.90
N LEU A 22 13.15 3.65 6.86
CA LEU A 22 13.90 3.40 5.62
C LEU A 22 13.08 2.67 4.56
N LEU A 23 12.17 1.77 4.96
CA LEU A 23 11.28 1.07 4.03
C LEU A 23 10.20 1.97 3.42
N ILE A 24 9.72 2.99 4.15
CA ILE A 24 8.61 3.83 3.70
C ILE A 24 9.09 5.01 2.81
N ILE A 25 10.26 5.59 3.11
CA ILE A 25 10.80 6.76 2.37
C ILE A 25 10.79 6.60 0.83
N PRO A 26 11.24 5.46 0.24
CA PRO A 26 11.32 5.36 -1.21
C PRO A 26 9.97 5.13 -1.90
N ILE A 27 8.88 4.97 -1.14
CA ILE A 27 7.57 4.63 -1.71
C ILE A 27 6.85 5.90 -2.20
N GLY A 28 6.41 5.88 -3.46
CA GLY A 28 5.71 7.00 -4.08
C GLY A 28 4.32 7.26 -3.47
N GLY A 29 3.89 8.52 -3.45
CA GLY A 29 2.59 8.92 -2.88
C GLY A 29 1.38 8.25 -3.53
N ALA A 30 1.48 7.81 -4.78
CA ALA A 30 0.43 7.06 -5.46
C ALA A 30 0.21 5.65 -4.88
N ASP A 31 1.24 5.04 -4.27
CA ASP A 31 1.18 3.67 -3.73
C ASP A 31 0.97 3.63 -2.22
N MET A 32 0.94 4.79 -1.55
CA MET A 32 0.70 4.93 -0.11
C MET A 32 -0.46 4.07 0.42
N PRO A 33 -1.64 3.99 -0.24
CA PRO A 33 -2.73 3.15 0.25
C PRO A 33 -2.37 1.67 0.40
N VAL A 34 -1.53 1.14 -0.50
CA VAL A 34 -1.07 -0.25 -0.45
C VAL A 34 -0.15 -0.47 0.76
N VAL A 35 0.75 0.49 1.02
CA VAL A 35 1.68 0.43 2.16
C VAL A 35 0.93 0.39 3.48
N VAL A 36 -0.10 1.23 3.63
CA VAL A 36 -0.93 1.26 4.84
C VAL A 36 -1.59 -0.11 5.07
N SER A 37 -2.12 -0.74 4.01
CA SER A 37 -2.69 -2.09 4.09
C SER A 37 -1.64 -3.14 4.49
N MET A 38 -0.40 -3.04 3.99
CA MET A 38 0.68 -3.95 4.40
C MET A 38 1.08 -3.75 5.87
N LEU A 39 1.19 -2.50 6.33
CA LEU A 39 1.49 -2.20 7.73
C LEU A 39 0.39 -2.73 8.66
N ASN A 40 -0.86 -2.74 8.21
CA ASN A 40 -1.96 -3.41 8.90
C ASN A 40 -1.82 -4.94 8.94
N SER A 41 -1.25 -5.56 7.91
CA SER A 41 -0.89 -6.98 7.98
C SER A 41 0.20 -7.22 9.04
N TYR A 42 1.24 -6.39 9.08
CA TYR A 42 2.33 -6.52 10.05
C TYR A 42 1.88 -6.32 11.50
N SER A 43 0.95 -5.40 11.77
CA SER A 43 0.37 -5.27 13.12
C SER A 43 -0.37 -6.54 13.55
N GLY A 44 -1.07 -7.21 12.63
CA GLY A 44 -1.73 -8.51 12.88
C GLY A 44 -0.73 -9.63 13.22
N TRP A 45 0.35 -9.77 12.44
CA TRP A 45 1.40 -10.75 12.73
C TRP A 45 2.13 -10.46 14.05
N ALA A 46 2.36 -9.19 14.38
CA ALA A 46 2.91 -8.79 15.67
C ALA A 46 1.98 -9.17 16.83
N ALA A 47 0.67 -8.93 16.69
CA ALA A 47 -0.33 -9.34 17.68
C ALA A 47 -0.38 -10.87 17.86
N ALA A 48 -0.29 -11.64 16.78
CA ALA A 48 -0.22 -13.11 16.85
C ALA A 48 1.05 -13.59 17.57
N GLY A 49 2.20 -12.96 17.31
CA GLY A 49 3.47 -13.23 17.98
C GLY A 49 3.41 -12.96 19.49
N ILE A 50 2.82 -11.83 19.89
CA ILE A 50 2.53 -11.51 21.30
C ILE A 50 1.56 -12.55 21.89
N GLY A 51 0.55 -12.97 21.12
CA GLY A 51 -0.40 -14.02 21.51
C GLY A 51 0.28 -15.34 21.86
N PHE A 52 1.29 -15.77 21.09
CA PHE A 52 2.10 -16.94 21.43
C PHE A 52 2.90 -16.73 22.73
N SER A 53 3.50 -15.55 22.91
CA SER A 53 4.27 -15.24 24.13
C SER A 53 3.40 -15.18 25.38
N LEU A 54 2.13 -14.76 25.27
CA LEU A 54 1.17 -14.67 26.36
C LEU A 54 0.30 -15.94 26.49
N ASN A 55 0.50 -16.94 25.63
CA ASN A 55 -0.33 -18.14 25.52
C ASN A 55 -1.84 -17.82 25.37
N ASN A 56 -2.18 -16.73 24.69
CA ASN A 56 -3.55 -16.26 24.53
C ASN A 56 -4.09 -16.60 23.13
N ALA A 57 -4.97 -17.62 23.08
CA ALA A 57 -5.58 -18.10 21.85
C ALA A 57 -6.37 -17.01 21.08
N MET A 58 -7.00 -16.05 21.78
CA MET A 58 -7.75 -14.98 21.13
C MET A 58 -6.82 -14.05 20.34
N LEU A 59 -5.67 -13.67 20.92
CA LEU A 59 -4.67 -12.84 20.22
C LEU A 59 -4.02 -13.58 19.04
N ILE A 60 -3.78 -14.88 19.18
CA ILE A 60 -3.23 -15.71 18.09
C ILE A 60 -4.21 -15.76 16.91
N ILE A 61 -5.48 -16.06 17.19
CA ILE A 61 -6.51 -16.20 16.15
C ILE A 61 -6.84 -14.83 15.53
N ALA A 62 -7.09 -13.81 16.34
CA ALA A 62 -7.40 -12.47 15.84
C ALA A 62 -6.21 -11.86 15.08
N GLY A 63 -4.99 -11.99 15.61
CA GLY A 63 -3.78 -11.48 14.97
C GLY A 63 -3.50 -12.16 13.63
N SER A 64 -3.61 -13.49 13.55
CA SER A 64 -3.41 -14.24 12.29
C SER A 64 -4.50 -13.96 11.26
N LEU A 65 -5.75 -13.73 11.69
CA LEU A 65 -6.85 -13.33 10.81
C LEU A 65 -6.62 -11.92 10.22
N VAL A 66 -6.26 -10.94 11.05
CA VAL A 66 -5.94 -9.58 10.59
C VAL A 66 -4.71 -9.58 9.69
N GLY A 67 -3.67 -10.32 10.09
CA GLY A 67 -2.42 -10.45 9.34
C GLY A 67 -2.64 -11.04 7.94
N SER A 68 -3.33 -12.17 7.84
CA SER A 68 -3.64 -12.81 6.55
C SER A 68 -4.56 -11.96 5.68
N SER A 69 -5.61 -11.36 6.26
CA SER A 69 -6.53 -10.46 5.54
C SER A 69 -5.82 -9.24 4.95
N GLY A 70 -4.96 -8.58 5.74
CA GLY A 70 -4.16 -7.44 5.29
C GLY A 70 -3.20 -7.80 4.15
N ALA A 71 -2.59 -9.00 4.19
CA ALA A 71 -1.71 -9.45 3.12
C ALA A 71 -2.47 -9.67 1.79
N ILE A 72 -3.65 -10.30 1.87
CA ILE A 72 -4.52 -10.54 0.70
C ILE A 72 -5.03 -9.22 0.13
N LEU A 73 -5.50 -8.30 0.98
CA LEU A 73 -5.96 -6.98 0.54
C LEU A 73 -4.86 -6.22 -0.18
N SER A 74 -3.65 -6.20 0.38
CA SER A 74 -2.48 -5.53 -0.22
C SER A 74 -2.14 -6.11 -1.59
N TYR A 75 -2.25 -7.43 -1.76
CA TYR A 75 -2.07 -8.11 -3.05
C TYR A 75 -3.14 -7.70 -4.07
N ILE A 76 -4.42 -7.67 -3.68
CA ILE A 76 -5.52 -7.27 -4.57
C ILE A 76 -5.37 -5.81 -4.98
N MET A 77 -4.97 -4.92 -4.06
CA MET A 77 -4.72 -3.51 -4.36
C MET A 77 -3.57 -3.34 -5.38
N CYS A 78 -2.45 -4.06 -5.20
CA CYS A 78 -1.35 -4.05 -6.17
C CYS A 78 -1.82 -4.49 -7.56
N LYS A 79 -2.61 -5.58 -7.61
CA LYS A 79 -3.16 -6.13 -8.86
C LYS A 79 -4.12 -5.15 -9.53
N ALA A 80 -4.99 -4.48 -8.78
CA ALA A 80 -5.90 -3.47 -9.30
C ALA A 80 -5.17 -2.26 -9.91
N MET A 81 -3.99 -1.92 -9.36
CA MET A 81 -3.13 -0.85 -9.85
C MET A 81 -2.19 -1.31 -10.98
N ASN A 82 -2.28 -2.56 -11.44
CA ASN A 82 -1.40 -3.16 -12.45
C ASN A 82 0.11 -3.02 -12.12
N ARG A 83 0.46 -3.01 -10.82
CA ARG A 83 1.84 -2.94 -10.32
C ARG A 83 2.14 -4.17 -9.46
N SER A 84 3.35 -4.70 -9.55
CA SER A 84 3.76 -5.82 -8.71
C SER A 84 4.00 -5.35 -7.26
N PHE A 85 3.72 -6.23 -6.30
CA PHE A 85 3.96 -6.01 -4.87
C PHE A 85 5.43 -5.64 -4.58
N PHE A 86 6.38 -6.30 -5.26
CA PHE A 86 7.81 -5.99 -5.16
C PHE A 86 8.14 -4.58 -5.68
N ASN A 87 7.51 -4.14 -6.77
CA ASN A 87 7.73 -2.79 -7.33
C ASN A 87 7.15 -1.68 -6.44
N VAL A 88 6.18 -1.99 -5.58
CA VAL A 88 5.63 -1.05 -4.60
C VAL A 88 6.53 -0.95 -3.36
N ILE A 89 7.01 -2.09 -2.83
CA ILE A 89 7.88 -2.11 -1.63
C ILE A 89 9.29 -1.57 -1.93
N LEU A 90 9.86 -1.90 -3.09
CA LEU A 90 11.20 -1.45 -3.46
C LEU A 90 11.22 -0.01 -4.00
N GLY A 91 10.08 0.71 -3.98
CA GLY A 91 10.03 2.15 -4.21
C GLY A 91 10.73 2.60 -5.50
N GLY A 92 10.63 1.81 -6.57
CA GLY A 92 11.25 2.15 -7.85
C GLY A 92 12.77 1.97 -7.94
N PHE A 93 13.46 1.33 -6.97
CA PHE A 93 14.83 0.86 -7.16
C PHE A 93 14.84 -0.25 -8.23
N GLY A 94 15.03 0.15 -9.50
CA GLY A 94 15.04 -0.76 -10.64
C GLY A 94 13.72 -0.86 -11.40
N GLY A 95 12.83 0.14 -11.32
CA GLY A 95 11.96 0.40 -12.47
C GLY A 95 12.89 0.64 -13.65
N GLU A 96 12.77 -0.15 -14.72
CA GLU A 96 13.50 0.08 -15.97
C GLU A 96 13.59 1.57 -16.24
N ALA A 97 14.71 2.00 -16.83
CA ALA A 97 14.81 3.27 -17.52
C ALA A 97 13.83 3.37 -18.71
N GLY A 98 12.62 2.81 -18.62
CA GLY A 98 11.43 3.38 -19.21
C GLY A 98 11.09 4.68 -18.49
N GLY A 99 11.96 5.70 -18.66
CA GLY A 99 11.44 7.06 -18.79
C GLY A 99 10.22 7.00 -19.70
N PRO A 100 9.18 7.83 -19.43
CA PRO A 100 7.83 7.66 -19.94
C PRO A 100 7.95 7.09 -21.33
N ALA A 101 7.51 5.84 -21.52
CA ALA A 101 7.52 5.27 -22.86
C ALA A 101 6.97 6.39 -23.71
N ALA A 102 7.78 6.89 -24.63
CA ALA A 102 7.32 7.76 -25.68
C ALA A 102 6.44 6.86 -26.57
N GLY A 103 5.39 6.28 -25.98
CA GLY A 103 4.15 6.02 -26.67
C GLY A 103 3.87 7.38 -27.27
N ALA A 104 4.11 7.44 -28.58
CA ALA A 104 4.01 8.61 -29.41
C ALA A 104 2.92 9.49 -28.81
N ALA A 105 3.28 10.70 -28.36
CA ALA A 105 2.34 11.64 -27.79
C ALA A 105 1.18 11.73 -28.78
N GLN A 106 0.15 10.91 -28.55
CA GLN A 106 -0.97 10.83 -29.43
C GLN A 106 -1.64 12.13 -29.08
N GLN A 107 -1.41 13.16 -29.89
CA GLN A 107 -2.12 14.42 -29.85
C GLN A 107 -3.58 14.08 -30.08
N ARG A 108 -4.24 13.59 -29.03
CA ARG A 108 -5.67 13.42 -28.98
C ARG A 108 -6.18 14.84 -28.85
N ASN A 109 -6.93 15.28 -29.84
CA ASN A 109 -7.61 16.56 -29.81
C ASN A 109 -8.43 16.60 -28.51
N VAL A 110 -8.00 17.40 -27.55
CA VAL A 110 -8.76 17.65 -26.34
C VAL A 110 -9.94 18.50 -26.75
N LYS A 111 -11.15 17.95 -26.64
CA LYS A 111 -12.39 18.72 -26.84
C LYS A 111 -12.72 19.41 -25.52
N SER A 112 -12.38 20.69 -25.42
CA SER A 112 -12.82 21.55 -24.33
C SER A 112 -14.27 21.96 -24.55
N GLY A 113 -15.14 21.77 -23.55
CA GLY A 113 -16.54 22.23 -23.56
C GLY A 113 -16.79 23.21 -22.41
N SER A 114 -17.82 24.06 -22.54
CA SER A 114 -18.27 24.95 -21.47
C SER A 114 -19.12 24.19 -20.44
N ALA A 115 -19.31 24.78 -19.24
CA ALA A 115 -20.20 24.19 -18.24
C ALA A 115 -21.66 24.10 -18.73
N ASP A 116 -22.08 25.06 -19.55
CA ASP A 116 -23.42 25.09 -20.16
C ASP A 116 -23.62 23.93 -21.15
N ASP A 117 -22.60 23.57 -21.92
CA ASP A 117 -22.64 22.40 -22.82
C ASP A 117 -22.76 21.09 -22.05
N ALA A 118 -22.05 20.96 -20.93
CA ALA A 118 -22.14 19.79 -20.06
C ALA A 118 -23.54 19.67 -19.43
N ALA A 119 -24.13 20.79 -18.98
CA ALA A 119 -25.48 20.83 -18.44
C ALA A 119 -26.53 20.45 -19.50
N PHE A 120 -26.37 20.93 -20.74
CA PHE A 120 -27.26 20.57 -21.85
C PHE A 120 -27.18 19.08 -22.19
N VAL A 121 -25.97 18.51 -22.27
CA VAL A 121 -25.79 17.08 -22.56
C VAL A 121 -26.33 16.20 -21.44
N LEU A 122 -26.09 16.57 -20.17
CA LEU A 122 -26.63 15.85 -19.01
C LEU A 122 -28.16 15.97 -18.91
N GLY A 123 -28.75 17.11 -19.27
CA GLY A 123 -30.19 17.32 -19.24
C GLY A 123 -30.97 16.56 -20.32
N ASN A 124 -30.29 16.17 -21.41
CA ASN A 124 -30.87 15.33 -22.48
C ASN A 124 -30.50 13.84 -22.35
N ALA A 125 -29.73 13.45 -21.33
CA ALA A 125 -29.34 12.07 -21.12
C ALA A 125 -30.44 11.28 -20.39
N GLU A 126 -30.78 10.10 -20.91
CA GLU A 126 -31.75 9.19 -20.27
C GLU A 126 -31.15 8.45 -19.07
N THR A 127 -29.83 8.23 -19.09
CA THR A 127 -29.08 7.54 -18.03
C THR A 127 -27.69 8.15 -17.86
N VAL A 128 -27.29 8.41 -16.62
CA VAL A 128 -25.98 8.98 -16.29
C VAL A 128 -25.27 8.08 -15.28
N ILE A 129 -24.00 7.77 -15.54
CA ILE A 129 -23.11 7.06 -14.62
C ILE A 129 -21.95 8.00 -14.26
N ILE A 130 -21.72 8.20 -12.97
CA ILE A 130 -20.57 8.95 -12.44
C ILE A 130 -19.51 7.92 -12.03
N VAL A 131 -18.32 8.04 -12.60
CA VAL A 131 -17.17 7.15 -12.35
C VAL A 131 -16.20 7.81 -11.37
#